data_AF-A0AAF0CWP4-F1
#
_entry.id   AF-A0AAF0CWP4-F1
#
_cell.length_a   1.000
_cell.length_b   1.000
_cell.length_c   1.000
_cell.angle_alpha   90.00
_cell.angle_beta   90.00
_cell.angle_gamma   90.00
#
_symmetry.space_group_name_H-M   'P 1'
#
loop_
_entity.id
_entity.type
_entity.pdbx_description
1 polymer ?
#
loop_
_entity_poly.entity_id
_entity_poly.type
_entity_poly.pdbx_seq_one_letter_code
_entity_poly.pdbx_strand_id
1 'polypeptide(L)'
;MESIGGDLMKRMSQLLCLSLICLFLSGCLNQSKKSYPHLFDDYTVKKNLALEIDTDERLLSKDTDFNELAYHSQDKAAIITQYNTYPQNFQDDTWQGLHIEIDTATLLQLKDYKSRDNTSYEAVLLVHFKFNSPERDVAIYPNNSLLIIGEKQEVEATLDMGYWDGEILKGVSKSGYTPFFIKTLNIEQLKNAKLLVKANYLTSEFLDHESQHTYNIPIKFD
;
A
#
# COMPACT_ATOMS: atom_id res chain seq x y z
N MET A 1 15.91 59.66 -19.91
CA MET A 1 16.49 58.54 -20.70
C MET A 1 16.92 57.47 -19.71
N GLU A 2 16.39 56.27 -19.67
CA GLU A 2 15.12 55.67 -20.07
C GLU A 2 15.07 54.40 -19.19
N SER A 3 13.94 54.18 -18.52
CA SER A 3 13.65 52.99 -17.74
C SER A 3 12.97 51.98 -18.66
N ILE A 4 13.41 50.71 -18.65
CA ILE A 4 12.69 49.62 -19.30
C ILE A 4 12.41 48.54 -18.26
N GLY A 5 11.22 48.65 -17.68
CA GLY A 5 10.47 47.56 -17.06
C GLY A 5 9.15 47.37 -17.82
N GLY A 6 8.62 46.15 -17.79
CA GLY A 6 7.35 45.76 -18.41
C GLY A 6 7.54 45.20 -19.82
N ASP A 7 6.80 44.19 -20.28
CA ASP A 7 5.55 43.68 -19.78
C ASP A 7 5.33 42.26 -20.31
N LEU A 8 4.71 41.49 -19.43
CA LEU A 8 4.42 40.07 -19.50
C LEU A 8 3.02 39.96 -20.08
N MET A 9 2.88 39.80 -21.40
CA MET A 9 1.55 39.67 -21.99
C MET A 9 1.50 38.80 -23.26
N LYS A 10 0.50 37.91 -23.25
CA LYS A 10 -0.11 37.18 -24.37
C LYS A 10 0.46 35.79 -24.72
N ARG A 11 0.11 34.83 -23.86
CA ARG A 11 -0.45 33.56 -24.34
C ARG A 11 -1.83 33.86 -24.96
N MET A 12 -2.10 33.41 -26.18
CA MET A 12 -3.46 33.05 -26.64
C MET A 12 -3.43 32.37 -28.02
N SER A 13 -3.81 31.09 -28.01
CA SER A 13 -4.79 30.49 -28.91
C SER A 13 -4.53 30.50 -30.42
N GLN A 14 -3.92 29.42 -30.93
CA GLN A 14 -4.16 28.96 -32.31
C GLN A 14 -4.15 27.42 -32.36
N LEU A 15 -5.33 26.81 -32.49
CA LEU A 15 -5.50 25.50 -33.11
C LEU A 15 -6.95 25.35 -33.56
N LEU A 16 -7.17 25.55 -34.85
CA LEU A 16 -8.44 25.33 -35.53
C LEU A 16 -8.15 24.92 -36.98
N CYS A 17 -8.48 23.68 -37.34
CA CYS A 17 -8.82 23.21 -38.69
C CYS A 17 -9.35 21.77 -38.56
N LEU A 18 -10.67 21.56 -38.42
CA LEU A 18 -11.64 21.24 -39.49
C LEU A 18 -11.30 19.99 -40.31
N SER A 19 -12.00 18.87 -40.04
CA SER A 19 -13.05 18.28 -40.93
C SER A 19 -12.46 17.17 -41.85
N LEU A 20 -13.14 16.11 -42.32
CA LEU A 20 -14.55 15.86 -42.62
C LEU A 20 -14.72 14.35 -43.00
N ILE A 21 -15.73 13.67 -42.41
CA ILE A 21 -16.76 12.75 -42.96
C ILE A 21 -16.40 11.59 -43.95
N CYS A 22 -16.87 10.36 -43.64
CA CYS A 22 -17.76 9.44 -44.42
C CYS A 22 -17.63 7.99 -43.88
N LEU A 23 -18.59 7.40 -43.16
CA LEU A 23 -19.90 6.80 -43.52
C LEU A 23 -19.87 5.40 -44.17
N PHE A 24 -20.50 4.46 -43.44
CA PHE A 24 -21.25 3.23 -43.80
C PHE A 24 -20.58 2.09 -44.60
N LEU A 25 -20.69 0.86 -44.08
CA LEU A 25 -21.68 -0.14 -44.55
C LEU A 25 -21.73 -1.38 -43.66
N SER A 26 -22.95 -1.93 -43.55
CA SER A 26 -23.38 -3.05 -42.71
C SER A 26 -23.30 -4.40 -43.43
N GLY A 27 -23.02 -5.46 -42.64
CA GLY A 27 -23.72 -6.75 -42.70
C GLY A 27 -23.29 -7.80 -43.75
N CYS A 28 -22.94 -9.01 -43.29
CA CYS A 28 -23.79 -10.21 -43.42
C CYS A 28 -23.16 -11.49 -42.83
N LEU A 29 -24.00 -12.14 -42.02
CA LEU A 29 -24.33 -13.57 -41.92
C LEU A 29 -23.29 -14.71 -41.80
N ASN A 30 -23.85 -15.72 -41.15
CA ASN A 30 -23.32 -16.92 -40.53
C ASN A 30 -23.27 -18.14 -41.48
N GLN A 31 -22.51 -19.15 -41.02
CA GLN A 31 -22.65 -20.62 -41.21
C GLN A 31 -22.00 -21.39 -42.39
N SER A 32 -21.13 -22.33 -41.98
CA SER A 32 -21.16 -23.79 -42.25
C SER A 32 -20.21 -24.43 -43.30
N LYS A 33 -19.14 -25.06 -42.75
CA LYS A 33 -18.54 -26.41 -42.98
C LYS A 33 -18.42 -27.00 -44.41
N LYS A 34 -17.19 -27.40 -44.80
CA LYS A 34 -16.68 -28.80 -45.00
C LYS A 34 -15.29 -28.87 -45.71
N SER A 35 -14.32 -29.56 -45.07
CA SER A 35 -13.33 -30.59 -45.55
C SER A 35 -12.91 -30.70 -47.04
N TYR A 36 -11.70 -31.08 -47.51
CA TYR A 36 -10.39 -31.69 -47.08
C TYR A 36 -9.33 -31.39 -48.22
N PRO A 37 -8.17 -32.07 -48.38
CA PRO A 37 -6.86 -32.02 -47.70
C PRO A 37 -5.66 -31.71 -48.65
N HIS A 38 -4.41 -31.71 -48.11
CA HIS A 38 -3.07 -32.00 -48.71
C HIS A 38 -2.01 -31.00 -48.20
N LEU A 39 -1.21 -31.31 -47.15
CA LEU A 39 0.05 -32.08 -47.11
C LEU A 39 1.18 -31.52 -47.99
N PHE A 40 2.16 -30.85 -47.36
CA PHE A 40 3.60 -31.18 -47.41
C PHE A 40 4.32 -30.47 -46.23
N ASP A 41 4.79 -31.30 -45.27
CA ASP A 41 6.10 -31.35 -44.58
C ASP A 41 6.96 -30.08 -44.52
N ASP A 42 7.81 -29.81 -43.53
CA ASP A 42 8.23 -30.37 -42.25
C ASP A 42 9.26 -29.32 -41.79
N TYR A 43 9.17 -28.81 -40.57
CA TYR A 43 10.37 -28.44 -39.83
C TYR A 43 10.04 -28.45 -38.34
N THR A 44 10.38 -29.59 -37.76
CA THR A 44 10.50 -29.85 -36.33
C THR A 44 11.29 -28.74 -35.62
N VAL A 45 10.63 -27.99 -34.74
CA VAL A 45 11.27 -27.41 -33.54
C VAL A 45 10.48 -27.87 -32.33
N LYS A 46 10.97 -28.94 -31.69
CA LYS A 46 10.62 -29.25 -30.30
C LYS A 46 11.05 -28.05 -29.46
N LYS A 47 10.09 -27.26 -29.00
CA LYS A 47 10.23 -26.53 -27.74
C LYS A 47 9.04 -26.90 -26.89
N ASN A 48 9.25 -27.92 -26.06
CA ASN A 48 8.48 -28.08 -24.84
C ASN A 48 8.59 -26.76 -24.07
N LEU A 49 7.52 -25.98 -24.06
CA LEU A 49 7.28 -25.06 -22.97
C LEU A 49 6.02 -25.57 -22.29
N ALA A 50 6.23 -26.55 -21.40
CA ALA A 50 5.30 -26.80 -20.33
C ALA A 50 5.13 -25.48 -19.57
N LEU A 51 4.01 -24.81 -19.79
CA LEU A 51 3.43 -23.87 -18.83
C LEU A 51 2.26 -24.59 -18.18
N GLU A 52 2.59 -25.66 -17.48
CA GLU A 52 1.80 -26.18 -16.38
C GLU A 52 2.75 -26.29 -15.19
N ILE A 53 2.82 -25.19 -14.45
CA ILE A 53 2.85 -25.27 -13.00
C ILE A 53 1.72 -24.36 -12.55
N ASP A 54 0.51 -24.90 -12.60
CA ASP A 54 -0.52 -24.54 -11.63
C ASP A 54 -0.08 -25.14 -10.30
N THR A 55 0.78 -24.41 -9.58
CA THR A 55 0.93 -24.63 -8.15
C THR A 55 -0.03 -23.67 -7.48
N ASP A 56 -1.06 -24.27 -6.90
CA ASP A 56 -2.09 -23.76 -6.00
C ASP A 56 -1.51 -23.09 -4.73
N GLU A 57 -0.45 -22.30 -4.91
CA GLU A 57 0.15 -21.47 -3.90
C GLU A 57 -0.53 -20.10 -3.99
N ARG A 58 -1.07 -19.63 -2.87
CA ARG A 58 -1.72 -18.32 -2.75
C ARG A 58 -0.68 -17.20 -2.85
N LEU A 59 -0.28 -16.88 -4.08
CA LEU A 59 0.69 -15.83 -4.35
C LEU A 59 0.17 -14.47 -3.87
N LEU A 60 1.02 -13.74 -3.15
CA LEU A 60 0.70 -12.41 -2.60
C LEU A 60 0.22 -11.44 -3.70
N SER A 61 0.81 -11.50 -4.89
CA SER A 61 0.42 -10.65 -6.02
C SER A 61 -0.93 -10.99 -6.67
N LYS A 62 -1.44 -12.20 -6.46
CA LYS A 62 -2.72 -12.65 -7.03
C LYS A 62 -3.86 -12.59 -6.00
N ASP A 63 -3.53 -12.40 -4.74
CA ASP A 63 -4.51 -12.29 -3.68
C ASP A 63 -5.26 -10.97 -3.73
N THR A 64 -6.59 -11.00 -3.67
CA THR A 64 -7.40 -9.78 -3.79
C THR A 64 -7.27 -8.84 -2.61
N ASP A 65 -6.99 -9.37 -1.42
CA ASP A 65 -6.96 -8.60 -0.19
C ASP A 65 -5.55 -8.01 0.04
N PHE A 66 -4.53 -8.62 -0.54
CA PHE A 66 -3.12 -8.31 -0.25
C PHE A 66 -2.25 -8.02 -1.48
N ASN A 67 -2.82 -7.96 -2.68
CA ASN A 67 -2.06 -7.61 -3.90
C ASN A 67 -1.41 -6.22 -3.84
N GLU A 68 -1.99 -5.27 -3.10
CA GLU A 68 -1.41 -3.93 -2.89
C GLU A 68 -0.07 -4.03 -2.15
N LEU A 69 0.03 -4.92 -1.14
CA LEU A 69 1.28 -5.18 -0.44
C LEU A 69 2.35 -5.69 -1.41
N ALA A 70 2.02 -6.62 -2.32
CA ALA A 70 2.94 -7.09 -3.37
C ALA A 70 3.32 -5.98 -4.36
N TYR A 71 2.40 -5.07 -4.67
CA TYR A 71 2.67 -3.94 -5.57
C TYR A 71 3.70 -2.98 -4.96
N HIS A 72 3.48 -2.57 -3.71
CA HIS A 72 4.36 -1.64 -3.00
C HIS A 72 5.71 -2.28 -2.63
N SER A 73 5.70 -3.52 -2.17
CA SER A 73 6.95 -4.25 -1.84
C SER A 73 7.73 -4.72 -3.07
N GLN A 74 7.08 -4.78 -4.23
CA GLN A 74 7.58 -5.40 -5.46
C GLN A 74 7.82 -6.91 -5.36
N ASP A 75 7.34 -7.56 -4.29
CA ASP A 75 7.48 -9.00 -4.09
C ASP A 75 6.23 -9.75 -4.57
N LYS A 76 6.22 -10.06 -5.87
CA LYS A 76 5.08 -10.72 -6.49
C LYS A 76 5.07 -12.23 -6.31
N ALA A 77 6.22 -12.82 -5.98
CA ALA A 77 6.40 -14.27 -5.93
C ALA A 77 6.23 -14.83 -4.51
N ALA A 78 6.23 -13.98 -3.48
CA ALA A 78 5.91 -14.38 -2.12
C ALA A 78 4.59 -15.16 -2.04
N ILE A 79 4.59 -16.23 -1.25
CA ILE A 79 3.45 -17.13 -1.05
C ILE A 79 2.85 -16.83 0.31
N ILE A 80 1.55 -16.58 0.38
CA ILE A 80 0.81 -16.50 1.64
C ILE A 80 0.55 -17.92 2.13
N THR A 81 1.17 -18.31 3.24
CA THR A 81 0.99 -19.64 3.84
C THR A 81 -0.16 -19.66 4.83
N GLN A 82 -0.38 -18.55 5.52
CA GLN A 82 -1.47 -18.37 6.48
C GLN A 82 -1.74 -16.87 6.69
N TYR A 83 -2.96 -16.51 7.06
CA TYR A 83 -3.25 -15.18 7.59
C TYR A 83 -4.35 -15.25 8.64
N ASN A 84 -4.28 -14.38 9.64
CA ASN A 84 -5.32 -14.17 10.64
C ASN A 84 -5.54 -12.67 10.83
N THR A 85 -6.79 -12.22 10.90
CA THR A 85 -7.16 -10.84 11.24
C THR A 85 -7.70 -10.79 12.65
N TYR A 86 -7.08 -9.97 13.49
CA TYR A 86 -7.43 -9.77 14.89
C TYR A 86 -8.16 -8.43 15.04
N PRO A 87 -9.42 -8.42 15.49
CA PRO A 87 -10.12 -7.18 15.82
C PRO A 87 -9.37 -6.41 16.89
N GLN A 88 -9.21 -5.11 16.67
CA GLN A 88 -8.66 -4.18 17.65
C GLN A 88 -9.77 -3.25 18.11
N ASN A 89 -9.63 -2.74 19.32
CA ASN A 89 -10.56 -1.78 19.91
C ASN A 89 -9.82 -0.63 20.59
N PHE A 90 -8.66 -0.29 20.06
CA PHE A 90 -7.87 0.82 20.57
C PHE A 90 -8.43 2.14 20.03
N GLN A 91 -8.62 3.09 20.94
CA GLN A 91 -8.99 4.46 20.65
C GLN A 91 -8.29 5.39 21.66
N ASP A 92 -7.81 6.54 21.20
CA ASP A 92 -7.22 7.59 22.05
C ASP A 92 -7.53 8.96 21.43
N ASP A 93 -8.12 9.85 22.22
CA ASP A 93 -8.49 11.23 21.89
C ASP A 93 -7.83 12.25 22.84
N THR A 94 -6.81 11.83 23.61
CA THR A 94 -6.29 12.59 24.74
C THR A 94 -5.30 13.67 24.35
N TRP A 95 -4.73 13.63 23.15
CA TRP A 95 -3.67 14.55 22.74
C TRP A 95 -4.11 15.51 21.63
N GLN A 96 -4.24 16.78 21.99
CA GLN A 96 -4.30 17.94 21.07
C GLN A 96 -5.41 17.86 20.01
N GLY A 97 -6.53 17.20 20.36
CA GLY A 97 -7.66 17.00 19.46
C GLY A 97 -7.39 16.01 18.34
N LEU A 98 -6.30 15.24 18.38
CA LEU A 98 -6.12 14.10 17.47
C LEU A 98 -6.81 12.87 18.06
N HIS A 99 -7.78 12.34 17.33
CA HIS A 99 -8.39 11.05 17.58
C HIS A 99 -7.69 9.98 16.75
N ILE A 100 -7.17 8.95 17.40
CA ILE A 100 -6.56 7.77 16.78
C ILE A 100 -7.38 6.52 17.11
N GLU A 101 -7.63 5.69 16.10
CA GLU A 101 -8.18 4.35 16.28
C GLU A 101 -7.32 3.30 15.58
N ILE A 102 -7.28 2.10 16.15
CA ILE A 102 -6.87 0.88 15.47
C ILE A 102 -8.02 -0.11 15.59
N ASP A 103 -8.56 -0.55 14.46
CA ASP A 103 -9.70 -1.46 14.40
C ASP A 103 -9.33 -2.88 13.98
N THR A 104 -8.21 -3.07 13.27
CA THR A 104 -7.74 -4.39 12.81
C THR A 104 -6.22 -4.49 12.77
N ALA A 105 -5.74 -5.69 13.10
CA ALA A 105 -4.36 -6.09 12.86
C ALA A 105 -4.37 -7.44 12.13
N THR A 106 -3.80 -7.52 10.94
CA THR A 106 -3.75 -8.75 10.13
C THR A 106 -2.33 -9.27 10.06
N LEU A 107 -2.10 -10.46 10.60
CA LEU A 107 -0.82 -11.15 10.50
C LEU A 107 -0.83 -12.07 9.28
N LEU A 108 0.02 -11.79 8.30
CA LEU A 108 0.28 -12.65 7.16
C LEU A 108 1.58 -13.40 7.38
N GLN A 109 1.54 -14.73 7.31
CA GLN A 109 2.74 -15.55 7.22
C GLN A 109 3.09 -15.73 5.75
N LEU A 110 4.35 -15.45 5.42
CA LEU A 110 4.85 -15.47 4.06
C LEU A 110 5.98 -16.48 3.91
N LYS A 111 6.00 -17.16 2.77
CA LYS A 111 7.13 -17.96 2.31
C LYS A 111 7.74 -17.28 1.09
N ASP A 112 9.06 -17.37 0.99
CA ASP A 112 9.87 -16.83 -0.11
C ASP A 112 9.82 -15.30 -0.26
N TYR A 113 9.33 -14.57 0.75
CA TYR A 113 9.35 -13.10 0.74
C TYR A 113 10.77 -12.56 1.03
N LYS A 114 11.26 -11.69 0.15
CA LYS A 114 12.57 -11.04 0.30
C LYS A 114 12.53 -9.57 -0.12
N SER A 115 13.09 -8.71 0.71
CA SER A 115 13.33 -7.32 0.32
C SER A 115 14.46 -7.20 -0.71
N ARG A 116 14.63 -6.00 -1.27
CA ARG A 116 15.64 -5.69 -2.29
C ARG A 116 17.08 -6.01 -1.86
N ASP A 117 17.39 -5.91 -0.57
CA ASP A 117 18.68 -6.27 0.04
C ASP A 117 18.81 -7.77 0.35
N ASN A 118 17.87 -8.60 -0.14
CA ASN A 118 17.81 -10.05 0.07
C ASN A 118 17.59 -10.47 1.53
N THR A 119 17.15 -9.54 2.40
CA THR A 119 16.65 -9.87 3.74
C THR A 119 15.34 -10.63 3.61
N SER A 120 15.26 -11.80 4.23
CA SER A 120 14.05 -12.63 4.23
C SER A 120 13.15 -12.28 5.41
N TYR A 121 11.84 -12.32 5.18
CA TYR A 121 10.84 -12.09 6.22
C TYR A 121 9.85 -13.25 6.25
N GLU A 122 9.54 -13.71 7.46
CA GLU A 122 8.59 -14.81 7.70
C GLU A 122 7.14 -14.30 7.77
N ALA A 123 6.94 -13.01 8.08
CA ALA A 123 5.61 -12.46 8.22
C ALA A 123 5.53 -10.95 7.96
N VAL A 124 4.31 -10.49 7.73
CA VAL A 124 3.92 -9.08 7.71
C VAL A 124 2.74 -8.88 8.64
N LEU A 125 2.85 -7.92 9.57
CA LEU A 125 1.71 -7.43 10.33
C LEU A 125 1.18 -6.16 9.65
N LEU A 126 -0.06 -6.19 9.16
CA LEU A 126 -0.77 -5.02 8.63
C LEU A 126 -1.65 -4.45 9.74
N VAL A 127 -1.40 -3.21 10.15
CA VAL A 127 -2.19 -2.53 11.17
C VAL A 127 -3.01 -1.45 10.50
N HIS A 128 -4.33 -1.49 10.67
CA HIS A 128 -5.23 -0.48 10.12
C HIS A 128 -5.45 0.64 11.13
N PHE A 129 -5.09 1.84 10.72
CA PHE A 129 -5.26 3.05 11.52
C PHE A 129 -6.37 3.91 10.94
N LYS A 130 -7.05 4.62 11.83
CA LYS A 130 -7.97 5.73 11.50
C LYS A 130 -7.61 6.94 12.32
N PHE A 131 -7.67 8.10 11.68
CA PHE A 131 -7.42 9.38 12.32
C PHE A 131 -8.53 10.37 12.02
N ASN A 132 -8.81 11.23 12.99
CA ASN A 132 -9.56 12.46 12.80
C ASN A 132 -8.93 13.56 13.65
N SER A 133 -8.79 14.76 13.11
CA SER A 133 -8.33 15.93 13.87
C SER A 133 -9.35 17.06 13.78
N PRO A 134 -10.39 17.12 14.63
CA PRO A 134 -11.46 18.10 14.48
C PRO A 134 -11.05 19.50 14.96
N GLU A 135 -10.01 19.63 15.77
CA GLU A 135 -9.70 20.88 16.46
C GLU A 135 -8.61 21.71 15.77
N ARG A 136 -7.60 21.06 15.18
CA ARG A 136 -6.42 21.71 14.60
C ARG A 136 -5.75 20.87 13.52
N ASP A 137 -4.78 21.47 12.84
CA ASP A 137 -3.85 20.73 11.98
C ASP A 137 -2.84 19.99 12.87
N VAL A 138 -2.57 18.73 12.54
CA VAL A 138 -1.58 17.87 13.20
C VAL A 138 -0.82 17.08 12.16
N ALA A 139 0.32 16.51 12.52
CA ALA A 139 1.01 15.52 11.71
C ALA A 139 1.23 14.24 12.52
N ILE A 140 0.94 13.09 11.92
CA ILE A 140 1.14 11.77 12.52
C ILE A 140 1.83 10.87 11.50
N TYR A 141 2.78 10.05 11.94
CA TYR A 141 3.62 9.27 11.02
C TYR A 141 3.62 7.77 11.37
N PRO A 142 2.52 7.06 11.17
CA PRO A 142 2.48 5.63 11.46
C PRO A 142 3.42 4.81 10.59
N ASN A 143 3.72 5.24 9.36
CA ASN A 143 4.74 4.62 8.53
C ASN A 143 6.17 4.78 9.08
N ASN A 144 6.35 5.55 10.16
CA ASN A 144 7.61 5.67 10.93
C ASN A 144 7.47 5.07 12.34
N SER A 145 6.46 4.22 12.56
CA SER A 145 6.23 3.58 13.86
C SER A 145 7.24 2.48 14.14
N LEU A 146 7.39 2.17 15.42
CA LEU A 146 8.16 1.04 15.91
C LEU A 146 7.22 -0.01 16.51
N LEU A 147 7.20 -1.20 15.94
CA LEU A 147 6.60 -2.38 16.54
C LEU A 147 7.61 -3.06 17.45
N ILE A 148 7.27 -3.20 18.72
CA ILE A 148 8.06 -3.93 19.72
C ILE A 148 7.36 -5.26 19.95
N ILE A 149 8.05 -6.37 19.68
CA ILE A 149 7.57 -7.74 19.88
C ILE A 149 8.37 -8.37 21.03
N GLY A 150 7.67 -8.75 22.10
CA GLY A 150 8.32 -9.21 23.33
C GLY A 150 9.28 -8.16 23.91
N GLU A 151 10.42 -8.60 24.43
CA GLU A 151 11.39 -7.71 25.10
C GLU A 151 12.50 -7.17 24.19
N LYS A 152 12.67 -7.72 22.97
CA LYS A 152 13.94 -7.55 22.23
C LYS A 152 13.81 -7.33 20.73
N GLN A 153 12.66 -7.61 20.13
CA GLN A 153 12.49 -7.48 18.69
C GLN A 153 11.81 -6.15 18.39
N GLU A 154 12.54 -5.29 17.71
CA GLU A 154 12.07 -4.02 17.20
C GLU A 154 11.92 -4.12 15.68
N VAL A 155 10.77 -3.73 15.16
CA VAL A 155 10.43 -3.77 13.75
C VAL A 155 9.92 -2.39 13.35
N GLU A 156 10.71 -1.69 12.54
CA GLU A 156 10.28 -0.44 11.94
C GLU A 156 9.25 -0.70 10.84
N ALA A 157 8.27 0.19 10.73
CA ALA A 157 7.50 0.31 9.50
C ALA A 157 8.44 0.79 8.38
N THR A 158 8.55 0.04 7.29
CA THR A 158 9.53 0.28 6.22
C THR A 158 8.93 0.45 4.84
N LEU A 159 7.60 0.35 4.74
CA LEU A 159 6.88 0.46 3.48
C LEU A 159 5.64 1.33 3.67
N ASP A 160 5.55 2.36 2.85
CA ASP A 160 4.36 3.18 2.75
C ASP A 160 3.36 2.55 1.77
N MET A 161 2.15 2.24 2.25
CA MET A 161 1.01 1.74 1.48
C MET A 161 -0.02 2.84 1.15
N GLY A 162 0.24 4.12 1.44
CA GLY A 162 -0.58 5.24 0.93
C GLY A 162 -0.55 6.57 1.71
N TYR A 163 -1.32 7.54 1.22
CA TYR A 163 -1.36 8.98 1.57
C TYR A 163 -1.95 9.35 2.94
N TRP A 164 -2.08 8.37 3.83
CA TRP A 164 -2.93 8.48 5.02
C TRP A 164 -2.16 8.99 6.25
N ASP A 165 -0.83 8.99 6.22
CA ASP A 165 0.02 9.61 7.24
C ASP A 165 0.43 11.05 6.87
N GLY A 166 1.31 11.63 7.67
CA GLY A 166 1.75 13.01 7.54
C GLY A 166 0.74 14.01 8.08
N GLU A 167 0.63 15.16 7.42
CA GLU A 167 -0.25 16.25 7.83
C GLU A 167 -1.72 15.88 7.67
N ILE A 168 -2.49 16.08 8.74
CA ILE A 168 -3.93 15.94 8.84
C ILE A 168 -4.48 17.32 9.17
N LEU A 169 -5.09 17.95 8.17
CA LEU A 169 -5.73 19.24 8.35
C LEU A 169 -6.95 19.12 9.27
N LYS A 170 -7.28 20.22 9.92
CA LYS A 170 -8.47 20.34 10.75
C LYS A 170 -9.73 19.86 10.03
N GLY A 171 -10.49 19.00 10.69
CA GLY A 171 -11.74 18.40 10.20
C GLY A 171 -11.53 17.27 9.19
N VAL A 172 -10.29 16.93 8.83
CA VAL A 172 -9.99 15.82 7.92
C VAL A 172 -9.90 14.51 8.71
N SER A 173 -10.45 13.45 8.11
CA SER A 173 -10.22 12.08 8.54
C SER A 173 -9.35 11.35 7.52
N LYS A 174 -8.44 10.50 7.99
CA LYS A 174 -7.59 9.63 7.17
C LYS A 174 -7.64 8.20 7.70
N SER A 175 -7.43 7.22 6.82
CA SER A 175 -7.44 5.80 7.16
C SER A 175 -6.49 5.05 6.27
N GLY A 176 -5.80 4.05 6.79
CA GLY A 176 -4.91 3.22 5.98
C GLY A 176 -4.12 2.19 6.78
N TYR A 177 -3.36 1.38 6.05
CA TYR A 177 -2.58 0.29 6.62
C TYR A 177 -1.10 0.66 6.74
N THR A 178 -0.50 0.32 7.88
CA THR A 178 0.96 0.27 8.05
C THR A 178 1.43 -1.19 8.06
N PRO A 179 2.35 -1.59 7.17
CA PRO A 179 3.01 -2.89 7.21
C PRO A 179 4.26 -2.91 8.10
N PHE A 180 4.37 -3.96 8.91
CA PHE A 180 5.57 -4.29 9.69
C PHE A 180 6.13 -5.64 9.24
N PHE A 181 7.32 -5.63 8.64
CA PHE A 181 7.96 -6.84 8.12
C PHE A 181 8.77 -7.54 9.22
N ILE A 182 8.33 -8.73 9.60
CA ILE A 182 8.86 -9.50 10.73
C ILE A 182 9.82 -10.55 10.20
N LYS A 183 11.13 -10.40 10.51
CA LYS A 183 12.18 -11.30 10.01
C LYS A 183 12.00 -12.74 10.51
N THR A 184 11.71 -12.87 11.80
CA THR A 184 11.47 -14.15 12.46
C THR A 184 10.20 -14.03 13.29
N LEU A 185 9.25 -14.93 13.06
CA LEU A 185 7.95 -14.94 13.70
C LEU A 185 7.97 -15.85 14.93
N ASN A 186 7.66 -15.27 16.09
CA ASN A 186 7.38 -16.01 17.31
C ASN A 186 5.99 -15.63 17.83
N ILE A 187 5.02 -16.52 17.65
CA ILE A 187 3.61 -16.29 18.02
C ILE A 187 3.45 -15.99 19.50
N GLU A 188 4.22 -16.65 20.38
CA GLU A 188 4.12 -16.41 21.82
C GLU A 188 4.62 -15.01 22.20
N GLN A 189 5.62 -14.47 21.50
CA GLN A 189 6.13 -13.12 21.75
C GLN A 189 5.18 -12.03 21.23
N LEU A 190 4.39 -12.32 20.17
CA LEU A 190 3.38 -11.39 19.64
C LEU A 190 2.30 -11.03 20.65
N LYS A 191 1.99 -11.91 21.62
CA LYS A 191 1.01 -11.62 22.69
C LYS A 191 1.37 -10.38 23.53
N ASN A 192 2.64 -9.97 23.52
CA ASN A 192 3.14 -8.79 24.23
C ASN A 192 3.55 -7.66 23.28
N ALA A 193 3.04 -7.67 22.05
CA ALA A 193 3.42 -6.67 21.06
C ALA A 193 2.76 -5.31 21.32
N LYS A 194 3.50 -4.24 21.01
CA LYS A 194 3.02 -2.85 21.11
C LYS A 194 3.62 -1.98 20.01
N LEU A 195 2.90 -0.94 19.62
CA LEU A 195 3.33 0.06 18.66
C LEU A 195 3.70 1.35 19.37
N LEU A 196 4.81 1.95 18.95
CA LEU A 196 5.15 3.34 19.26
C LEU A 196 4.88 4.20 18.03
N VAL A 197 3.90 5.09 18.12
CA VAL A 197 3.47 5.96 17.01
C VAL A 197 3.70 7.41 17.40
N LYS A 198 4.42 8.17 16.56
CA LYS A 198 4.75 9.57 16.84
C LYS A 198 3.79 10.52 16.13
N ALA A 199 3.34 11.53 16.85
CA ALA A 199 2.59 12.66 16.33
C ALA A 199 3.22 13.99 16.78
N ASN A 200 2.99 15.05 16.00
CA ASN A 200 3.40 16.41 16.34
C ASN A 200 2.43 17.44 15.74
N TYR A 201 2.53 18.69 16.19
CA TYR A 201 1.90 19.83 15.54
C TYR A 201 2.89 20.99 15.42
N LEU A 202 2.67 21.87 14.44
CA LEU A 202 3.51 23.04 14.27
C LEU A 202 3.13 24.13 15.27
N THR A 203 4.14 24.70 15.92
CA THR A 203 4.01 25.79 16.88
C THR A 203 5.16 26.76 16.71
N SER A 204 4.90 28.05 16.87
CA SER A 204 5.92 29.09 16.87
C SER A 204 6.61 29.24 18.24
N GLU A 205 6.10 28.55 19.26
CA GLU A 205 6.66 28.57 20.61
C GLU A 205 7.80 27.56 20.73
N PHE A 206 9.03 28.08 20.80
CA PHE A 206 10.24 27.26 20.88
C PHE A 206 10.28 26.26 22.06
N LEU A 207 9.52 26.52 23.12
CA LEU A 207 9.48 25.70 24.35
C LEU A 207 8.18 24.91 24.51
N ASP A 208 7.38 24.78 23.45
CA ASP A 208 6.16 24.00 23.52
C ASP A 208 6.49 22.50 23.49
N HIS A 209 6.70 21.94 24.69
CA HIS A 209 6.98 20.53 24.89
C HIS A 209 5.78 19.63 24.58
N GLU A 210 4.58 20.19 24.47
CA GLU A 210 3.35 19.45 24.13
C GLU A 210 3.20 19.24 22.62
N SER A 211 4.05 19.90 21.82
CA SER A 211 4.09 19.81 20.35
C SER A 211 4.46 18.43 19.80
N GLN A 212 4.90 17.50 20.66
CA GLN A 212 5.23 16.14 20.29
C GLN A 212 4.55 15.14 21.22
N HIS A 213 4.13 14.02 20.66
CA HIS A 213 3.54 12.92 21.42
C HIS A 213 3.95 11.57 20.84
N THR A 214 4.08 10.57 21.72
CA THR A 214 4.30 9.18 21.33
C THR A 214 3.21 8.33 21.95
N TYR A 215 2.29 7.84 21.12
CA TYR A 215 1.32 6.84 21.52
C TYR A 215 2.04 5.51 21.74
N ASN A 216 1.69 4.83 22.82
CA ASN A 216 2.17 3.49 23.15
C ASN A 216 0.98 2.53 23.15
N ILE A 217 0.78 1.83 22.05
CA ILE A 217 -0.46 1.15 21.70
C ILE A 217 -0.28 -0.37 21.80
N PRO A 218 -0.93 -1.07 22.75
CA PRO A 218 -0.90 -2.52 22.78
C PRO A 218 -1.65 -3.12 21.58
N ILE A 219 -1.11 -4.17 20.97
CA ILE A 219 -1.76 -4.91 19.88
C ILE A 219 -2.17 -6.29 20.38
N LYS A 220 -3.45 -6.63 20.17
CA LYS A 220 -4.05 -7.87 20.66
C LYS A 220 -4.04 -8.95 19.59
N PHE A 221 -3.77 -10.19 20.01
CA PHE A 221 -3.66 -11.38 19.14
C PHE A 221 -4.47 -12.57 19.68
N ASP A 222 -5.54 -12.29 20.44
CA ASP A 222 -6.45 -13.26 21.06
C ASP A 222 -7.75 -13.48 20.29
#